data_AF-A0A527ZIV7-F1
#
_entry.id   AF-A0A527ZIV7-F1
#
_cell.length_a   1.000
_cell.length_b   1.000
_cell.length_c   1.000
_cell.angle_alpha   90.00
_cell.angle_beta   90.00
_cell.angle_gamma   90.00
#
_symmetry.space_group_name_H-M   'P 1'
#
loop_
_entity.id
_entity.type
_entity.pdbx_description
1 polymer ?
#
loop_
_entity_poly.entity_id
_entity_poly.type
_entity_poly.pdbx_seq_one_letter_code
_entity_poly.pdbx_strand_id
1 'polypeptide(L)' 'LVLGHVAGARRADRVCVMKNGRVVGTARTSDVTQDEVLGMIILGKCPPGAIPGPGALKIAA' A
#
# COMPACT_ATOMS: atom_id res chain seq x y z
N LEU A 1 6.53 -7.41 -0.77
CA LEU A 1 6.96 -7.05 -2.14
C LEU A 1 6.26 -5.76 -2.51
N VAL A 2 6.98 -4.64 -2.59
CA VAL A 2 6.43 -3.36 -3.05
C VAL A 2 6.48 -3.39 -4.57
N LEU A 3 5.37 -3.79 -5.22
CA LEU A 3 5.29 -3.78 -6.67
C LEU A 3 5.03 -2.33 -7.11
N GLY A 4 6.09 -1.65 -7.55
CA GLY A 4 6.00 -0.39 -8.27
C GLY A 4 6.29 -0.61 -9.75
N HIS A 5 5.27 -0.87 -10.59
CA HIS A 5 5.40 -0.66 -12.04
C HIS A 5 4.05 -0.59 -12.76
N VAL A 6 3.83 0.46 -13.55
CA VAL A 6 3.26 0.40 -14.92
C VAL A 6 3.83 1.57 -15.75
N ALA A 7 4.62 1.23 -16.77
CA ALA A 7 4.95 1.93 -18.03
C ALA A 7 5.24 3.45 -18.04
N GLY A 8 6.48 3.81 -18.40
CA GLY A 8 6.91 5.16 -18.81
C GLY A 8 7.68 5.89 -17.71
N ALA A 9 9.01 5.97 -17.84
CA ALA A 9 9.93 6.47 -16.81
C ALA A 9 9.77 7.98 -16.52
N ARG A 10 8.76 8.32 -15.73
CA ARG A 10 8.71 9.46 -14.82
C ARG A 10 8.12 8.88 -13.53
N ARG A 11 8.99 8.72 -12.51
CA ARG A 11 8.71 8.38 -11.09
C ARG A 11 7.36 7.69 -10.79
N ALA A 12 7.37 6.46 -10.27
CA ALA A 12 6.15 5.73 -9.92
C ALA A 12 5.17 6.58 -9.09
N ASP A 13 4.01 6.88 -9.66
CA ASP A 13 2.96 7.69 -9.01
C ASP A 13 2.21 6.91 -7.92
N ARG A 14 2.38 5.59 -7.88
CA ARG A 14 1.62 4.69 -7.00
C ARG A 14 2.50 3.64 -6.33
N VAL A 15 2.06 3.24 -5.14
CA VAL A 15 2.62 2.16 -4.33
C VAL A 15 1.54 1.10 -4.09
N CYS A 16 1.89 -0.17 -4.28
CA CYS A 16 1.06 -1.32 -3.90
C CYS A 16 1.82 -2.16 -2.88
N VAL A 17 1.21 -2.41 -1.73
CA VAL A 17 1.79 -3.21 -0.65
C VAL A 17 1.07 -4.55 -0.57
N MET A 18 1.86 -5.63 -0.56
CA MET A 18 1.38 -7.00 -0.37
C MET A 18 2.01 -7.63 0.87
N LYS A 19 1.22 -8.40 1.62
CA LYS A 19 1.62 -9.19 2.79
C LYS A 19 1.01 -10.58 2.67
N ASN A 20 1.80 -11.64 2.90
CA ASN A 20 1.36 -13.04 2.86
C ASN A 20 0.59 -13.41 1.57
N GLY A 21 1.06 -12.94 0.41
CA GLY A 21 0.44 -13.22 -0.90
C GLY A 21 -0.84 -12.46 -1.21
N ARG A 22 -1.29 -11.54 -0.34
CA ARG A 22 -2.50 -10.72 -0.56
C ARG A 22 -2.17 -9.23 -0.56
N VAL A 23 -2.93 -8.46 -1.35
CA VAL A 23 -2.80 -7.00 -1.39
C VAL A 23 -3.34 -6.40 -0.10
N VAL A 24 -2.50 -5.65 0.62
CA VAL A 24 -2.87 -4.87 1.80
C VAL A 24 -3.49 -3.55 1.38
N GLY A 25 -2.86 -2.82 0.46
CA GLY A 25 -3.38 -1.54 -0.01
C GLY A 25 -2.64 -0.98 -1.20
N THR A 26 -3.29 -0.06 -1.91
CA THR A 26 -2.71 0.69 -3.04
C THR A 26 -2.95 2.18 -2.86
N ALA A 27 -1.91 2.99 -2.99
CA ALA A 27 -1.99 4.44 -2.81
C ALA A 27 -1.19 5.20 -3.87
N ARG A 28 -1.47 6.50 -4.03
CA ARG A 28 -0.52 7.39 -4.72
C ARG A 28 0.63 7.71 -3.78
N THR A 29 1.83 7.86 -4.31
CA THR A 29 3.03 8.21 -3.51
C THR A 29 2.94 9.59 -2.86
N SER A 30 2.07 10.47 -3.37
CA SER A 30 1.74 11.77 -2.77
C SER A 30 0.77 11.70 -1.59
N ASP A 31 -0.01 10.61 -1.49
CA ASP A 31 -1.14 10.50 -0.55
C ASP A 31 -0.80 9.67 0.68
N VAL A 32 0.43 9.13 0.74
CA VAL A 32 0.92 8.33 1.86
C VAL A 32 2.35 8.70 2.23
N THR A 33 2.63 8.64 3.52
CA THR A 33 3.95 8.83 4.10
C THR A 33 4.75 7.53 4.11
N GLN A 34 6.05 7.63 4.32
CA GLN A 34 6.93 6.46 4.45
C GLN A 34 6.51 5.56 5.63
N ASP A 35 6.07 6.14 6.75
CA ASP A 35 5.64 5.40 7.94
C ASP A 35 4.33 4.63 7.70
N GLU A 36 3.41 5.21 6.95
CA GLU A 36 2.17 4.53 6.55
C GLU A 36 2.46 3.36 5.61
N VAL A 37 3.39 3.51 4.68
CA VAL A 37 3.87 2.41 3.82
C VAL A 37 4.54 1.32 4.66
N LEU A 38 5.36 1.70 5.63
CA LEU A 38 5.97 0.76 6.57
C LEU A 38 4.91 0.01 7.40
N GLY A 39 3.87 0.72 7.86
CA GLY A 39 2.72 0.15 8.56
C GLY A 39 1.93 -0.85 7.70
N MET A 40 1.73 -0.56 6.41
CA MET A 40 1.14 -1.50 5.45
C MET A 40 1.98 -2.79 5.31
N ILE A 41 3.31 -2.69 5.32
CA ILE A 41 4.22 -3.83 5.15
C ILE A 41 4.22 -4.71 6.40
N ILE A 42 4.42 -4.11 7.59
CA ILE A 42 4.63 -4.86 8.83
C ILE A 42 3.30 -5.24 9.48
N LEU A 43 2.44 -4.25 9.74
CA LEU A 43 1.16 -4.49 10.41
C LEU A 43 0.15 -5.07 9.42
N GLY A 44 0.16 -4.63 8.16
CA GLY A 44 -0.93 -4.94 7.22
C GLY A 44 -2.13 -4.00 7.39
N LYS A 45 -1.93 -2.84 8.04
CA LYS A 45 -2.97 -1.81 8.19
C LYS A 45 -2.98 -0.93 6.95
N CYS A 46 -4.15 -0.73 6.35
CA CYS A 46 -4.31 0.21 5.25
C CYS A 46 -4.57 1.62 5.83
N PRO A 47 -3.74 2.63 5.52
CA PRO A 47 -3.96 4.01 5.95
C PRO A 47 -5.14 4.65 5.18
N PRO A 48 -5.66 5.80 5.64
CA PRO A 48 -6.76 6.51 4.98
C PRO A 48 -6.44 6.94 3.53
N GLY A 49 -5.18 7.27 3.26
CA GLY A 49 -4.70 7.67 1.91
C GLY A 49 -4.53 6.50 0.93
N ALA A 50 -4.86 5.28 1.34
CA ALA A 50 -4.73 4.07 0.52
C ALA A 50 -6.07 3.37 0.33
N ILE A 51 -6.22 2.75 -0.84
CA ILE A 51 -7.35 1.88 -1.16
C ILE A 51 -7.07 0.51 -0.55
N PRO A 52 -7.90 0.02 0.40
CA PRO A 52 -7.68 -1.26 1.07
C PRO A 52 -7.89 -2.44 0.13
N GLY A 53 -6.96 -3.40 0.19
CA GLY A 53 -7.07 -4.68 -0.51
C GLY A 53 -7.58 -5.81 0.37
N PRO A 54 -7.80 -7.02 -0.18
CA PRO A 54 -8.31 -8.18 0.56
C PRO A 54 -7.43 -8.67 1.71
N GLY A 55 -6.15 -8.27 1.74
CA GLY A 55 -5.18 -8.56 2.79
C GLY A 55 -5.05 -7.46 3.85
N ALA A 56 -5.82 -6.37 3.75
CA ALA A 56 -5.85 -5.33 4.78
C ALA A 56 -6.41 -5.91 6.08
N LEU A 57 -5.75 -5.60 7.21
CA LEU A 57 -6.33 -5.79 8.52
C LEU A 57 -7.63 -4.97 8.60
N LYS A 58 -8.75 -5.68 8.68
CA LYS A 58 -10.01 -5.08 9.11
C LYS A 58 -9.88 -4.85 10.60
N ILE A 59 -9.70 -3.59 11.01
CA ILE A 59 -9.87 -3.24 12.42
C ILE A 59 -11.35 -3.54 12.70
N ALA A 60 -11.63 -4.58 13.48
CA ALA A 60 -12.94 -4.76 14.06
C ALA A 60 -13.22 -3.51 14.89
N ALA A 61 -14.31 -2.81 14.56
CA ALA A 61 -14.75 -1.63 15.29
C ALA A 61 -14.97 -1.94 16.77
#